data_AF-A0A8G2E6U2-F1
#
_entry.id   AF-A0A8G2E6U2-F1
#
_cell.length_a   1.000
_cell.length_b   1.000
_cell.length_c   1.000
_cell.angle_alpha   90.00
_cell.angle_beta   90.00
_cell.angle_gamma   90.00
#
_symmetry.space_group_name_H-M   'P 1'
#
loop_
_entity.id
_entity.type
_entity.pdbx_description
1 polymer ?
#
loop_
_entity_poly.entity_id
_entity_poly.type
_entity_poly.pdbx_seq_one_letter_code
_entity_poly.pdbx_strand_id
1 'polypeptide(L)'
;MNIETVNELIQSLESAGELSIREQKFLKLAKAYQQLAEENVALALENVAMKQIVDSVTNLDNEPQYHAEGMGCGLEDRGITDRYDACRYGWDEAMERVYGEVIPCADELDFSATDRIVAGIKANGVEMVIKEFFSANNIEASSVKNELQAFAKQLREVAK
;
A
#
# COMPACT_ATOMS: atom_id res chain seq x y z
N MET A 1 23.58 -21.13 56.49
CA MET A 1 23.62 -20.88 55.03
C MET A 1 25.08 -20.87 54.63
N ASN A 2 25.53 -21.75 53.72
CA ASN A 2 26.94 -21.81 53.31
C ASN A 2 27.15 -20.93 52.06
N ILE A 3 28.41 -20.65 51.72
CA ILE A 3 28.75 -19.78 50.57
C ILE A 3 28.29 -20.38 49.23
N GLU A 4 28.29 -21.70 49.08
CA GLU A 4 27.78 -22.38 47.88
C GLU A 4 26.27 -22.17 47.70
N THR A 5 25.50 -22.23 48.80
CA THR A 5 24.04 -22.00 48.76
C THR A 5 23.71 -20.57 48.32
N VAL A 6 24.57 -19.61 48.65
CA VAL A 6 24.42 -18.21 48.21
C VAL A 6 24.75 -18.07 46.72
N ASN A 7 25.81 -18.73 46.24
CA ASN A 7 26.22 -18.65 44.83
C ASN A 7 25.19 -19.31 43.89
N GLU A 8 24.62 -20.45 44.29
CA GLU A 8 23.54 -21.10 43.52
C GLU A 8 22.28 -20.23 43.44
N LEU A 9 21.95 -19.51 44.53
CA LEU A 9 20.81 -18.60 44.55
C LEU A 9 21.04 -17.38 43.64
N ILE A 10 22.25 -16.81 43.63
CA ILE A 10 22.62 -15.70 42.74
C ILE A 10 22.47 -16.12 41.28
N GLN A 11 23.01 -17.28 40.89
CA GLN A 11 22.91 -17.79 39.52
C GLN A 11 21.46 -18.06 39.11
N SER A 12 20.63 -18.59 40.02
CA SER A 12 19.20 -18.79 39.78
C SER A 12 18.43 -17.48 39.63
N LEU A 13 18.81 -16.42 40.35
CA LEU A 13 18.15 -15.11 40.28
C LEU A 13 18.59 -14.32 39.03
N GLU A 14 19.86 -14.44 38.63
CA GLU A 14 20.36 -13.84 37.39
C GLU A 14 19.73 -14.47 36.14
N SER A 15 19.54 -15.79 36.14
CA SER A 15 18.82 -16.51 35.07
C SER A 15 17.31 -16.25 35.08
N ALA A 16 16.71 -15.93 36.24
CA ALA A 16 15.30 -15.50 36.33
C ALA A 16 15.05 -14.11 35.72
N GLY A 17 16.10 -13.34 35.41
CA GLY A 17 16.02 -12.08 34.67
C GLY A 17 15.93 -12.25 33.15
N GLU A 18 16.17 -13.45 32.61
CA GLU A 18 16.02 -13.72 31.19
C GLU A 18 14.54 -13.90 30.81
N LEU A 19 14.14 -13.24 29.72
CA LEU A 19 12.83 -13.44 29.12
C LEU A 19 12.61 -14.93 28.87
N SER A 20 11.48 -15.44 29.36
CA SER A 20 11.04 -16.80 29.08
C SER A 20 10.97 -17.04 27.57
N ILE A 21 11.09 -18.31 27.15
CA ILE A 21 10.93 -18.70 25.74
C ILE A 21 9.64 -18.14 25.13
N ARG A 22 8.57 -18.03 25.93
CA ARG A 22 7.29 -17.44 25.52
C ARG A 22 7.40 -15.94 25.26
N GLU A 23 8.02 -15.19 26.17
CA GLU A 23 8.19 -13.74 25.98
C GLU A 23 9.15 -13.42 24.84
N GLN A 24 10.20 -14.22 24.64
CA GLN A 24 11.07 -14.08 23.47
C GLN A 24 10.32 -14.29 22.15
N LYS A 25 9.42 -15.28 22.08
CA LYS A 25 8.56 -15.52 20.92
C LYS A 25 7.61 -14.35 20.68
N PHE A 26 6.98 -13.82 21.73
CA PHE A 26 6.13 -12.63 21.62
C PHE A 26 6.88 -11.40 21.15
N LEU A 27 8.10 -11.18 21.66
CA LEU A 27 8.92 -10.05 21.25
C LEU A 27 9.34 -10.15 19.77
N LYS A 28 9.70 -11.36 19.30
CA LYS A 28 9.98 -11.61 17.87
C LYS A 28 8.76 -11.34 17.00
N LEU A 29 7.59 -11.84 17.42
CA LEU A 29 6.34 -11.63 16.70
C LEU A 29 5.97 -10.14 16.65
N ALA A 30 6.08 -9.43 17.78
CA ALA A 30 5.82 -8.00 17.86
C ALA A 30 6.72 -7.18 16.93
N LYS A 31 8.01 -7.51 16.86
CA LYS A 31 8.96 -6.87 15.92
C LYS A 31 8.58 -7.13 14.47
N ALA A 32 8.21 -8.36 14.12
CA ALA A 32 7.77 -8.68 12.76
C ALA A 32 6.48 -7.92 12.37
N TYR A 33 5.53 -7.79 13.30
CA TYR A 33 4.33 -6.97 13.07
C TYR A 33 4.63 -5.49 12.92
N GLN A 34 5.55 -4.96 13.73
CA GLN A 34 5.97 -3.56 13.62
C GLN A 34 6.59 -3.29 12.24
N GLN A 35 7.53 -4.15 11.81
CA GLN A 35 8.16 -4.02 10.50
C GLN A 35 7.13 -4.12 9.36
N LEU A 36 6.22 -5.10 9.42
CA LEU A 36 5.16 -5.24 8.42
C LEU A 36 4.22 -4.02 8.38
N ALA A 37 3.93 -3.42 9.54
CA ALA A 37 3.13 -2.20 9.60
C ALA A 37 3.86 -1.01 8.94
N GLU A 38 5.16 -0.89 9.16
CA GLU A 38 6.00 0.14 8.52
C GLU A 38 6.05 -0.05 6.99
N GLU A 39 6.26 -1.28 6.51
CA GLU A 39 6.24 -1.62 5.07
C GLU A 39 4.86 -1.31 4.44
N ASN A 40 3.76 -1.64 5.13
CA ASN A 40 2.41 -1.34 4.65
C ASN A 40 2.13 0.17 4.56
N VAL A 41 2.63 0.96 5.52
CA VAL A 41 2.51 2.43 5.47
C VAL A 41 3.31 2.99 4.29
N ALA A 42 4.52 2.49 4.05
CA ALA A 42 5.33 2.91 2.92
C ALA A 42 4.64 2.60 1.57
N LEU A 43 4.11 1.39 1.40
CA LEU A 43 3.34 1.01 0.21
C LEU A 43 2.05 1.84 0.04
N ALA A 44 1.36 2.17 1.13
CA ALA A 44 0.20 3.04 1.07
C ALA A 44 0.55 4.45 0.58
N LEU A 45 1.69 5.00 1.02
CA LEU A 45 2.19 6.30 0.56
C LEU A 45 2.59 6.26 -0.92
N GLU A 46 3.25 5.18 -1.37
CA GLU A 46 3.59 4.99 -2.78
C GLU A 46 2.33 4.92 -3.65
N ASN A 47 1.31 4.18 -3.21
CA ASN A 47 0.02 4.10 -3.90
C ASN A 47 -0.69 5.46 -3.97
N VAL A 48 -0.63 6.28 -2.92
CA VAL A 48 -1.18 7.64 -2.93
C VAL A 48 -0.45 8.50 -3.96
N ALA A 49 0.88 8.45 -4.01
CA ALA A 49 1.66 9.18 -5.00
C ALA A 49 1.35 8.71 -6.43
N MET A 50 1.22 7.40 -6.63
CA MET A 50 0.84 6.83 -7.92
C MET A 50 -0.55 7.29 -8.35
N LYS A 51 -1.52 7.32 -7.43
CA LYS A 51 -2.87 7.84 -7.69
C LYS A 51 -2.84 9.31 -8.10
N GLN A 52 -2.06 10.15 -7.41
CA GLN A 52 -1.89 11.56 -7.77
C GLN A 52 -1.28 11.74 -9.17
N ILE A 53 -0.32 10.91 -9.56
CA ILE A 53 0.26 10.94 -10.90
C ILE A 53 -0.79 10.56 -11.94
N VAL A 54 -1.53 9.48 -11.70
CA VAL A 54 -2.62 9.01 -12.57
C VAL A 54 -3.67 10.10 -12.74
N ASP A 55 -4.16 10.69 -11.64
CA ASP A 55 -5.11 11.80 -11.66
C ASP A 55 -4.54 12.98 -12.47
N SER A 56 -3.26 13.31 -12.29
CA SER A 56 -2.62 14.40 -13.03
C SER A 56 -2.53 14.17 -14.53
N VAL A 57 -2.20 12.96 -15.00
CA VAL A 57 -2.00 12.68 -16.44
C VAL A 57 -3.29 12.38 -17.19
N THR A 58 -4.34 11.98 -16.46
CA THR A 58 -5.66 11.69 -17.03
C THR A 58 -6.63 12.87 -16.92
N ASN A 59 -6.30 13.91 -16.15
CA ASN A 59 -7.13 15.10 -16.04
C ASN A 59 -7.07 15.98 -17.30
N LEU A 60 -8.22 16.22 -17.90
CA LEU A 60 -8.41 17.11 -19.05
C LEU A 60 -7.98 18.56 -18.75
N ASP A 61 -8.09 19.02 -17.51
CA ASP A 61 -7.62 20.37 -17.12
C ASP A 61 -6.10 20.51 -17.28
N ASN A 62 -5.36 19.40 -17.30
CA ASN A 62 -3.92 19.36 -17.50
C ASN A 62 -3.53 19.09 -18.97
N GLU A 63 -4.48 19.14 -19.91
CA GLU A 63 -4.19 18.98 -21.34
C GLU A 63 -3.17 20.02 -21.80
N PRO A 64 -2.11 19.59 -22.52
CA PRO A 64 -1.15 20.50 -23.13
C PRO A 64 -1.85 21.55 -23.99
N GLN A 65 -1.56 22.83 -23.71
CA GLN A 65 -2.10 23.93 -24.49
C GLN A 65 -1.33 24.12 -25.79
N TYR A 66 -2.04 24.49 -26.86
CA TYR A 66 -1.42 24.79 -28.15
C TYR A 66 -0.43 25.96 -28.04
N HIS A 67 0.85 25.71 -28.34
CA HIS A 67 1.90 26.73 -28.27
C HIS A 67 2.17 27.35 -29.65
N ALA A 68 1.41 28.39 -30.00
CA ALA A 68 1.44 29.02 -31.32
C ALA A 68 2.84 29.46 -31.78
N GLU A 69 3.65 30.08 -30.90
CA GLU A 69 4.99 30.56 -31.27
C GLU A 69 5.98 29.42 -31.57
N GLY A 70 5.88 28.30 -30.83
CA GLY A 70 6.78 27.17 -30.97
C GLY A 70 6.43 26.35 -32.20
N MET A 71 5.14 26.11 -32.43
CA MET A 71 4.64 25.45 -33.63
C MET A 71 4.87 26.32 -34.88
N GLY A 72 4.72 27.63 -34.74
CA GLY A 72 4.95 28.61 -35.81
C GLY A 72 6.39 28.68 -36.28
N CYS A 73 7.35 28.72 -35.35
CA CYS A 73 8.77 28.72 -35.66
C CYS A 73 9.15 27.56 -36.60
N GLY A 74 8.64 26.35 -36.33
CA GLY A 74 8.90 25.18 -37.19
C GLY A 74 8.27 25.26 -38.59
N LEU A 75 7.14 25.96 -38.75
CA LEU A 75 6.54 26.23 -40.06
C LEU A 75 7.38 27.27 -40.82
N GLU A 76 7.78 28.35 -40.14
CA GLU A 76 8.57 29.45 -40.70
C GLU A 76 9.97 28.99 -41.12
N ASP A 77 10.64 28.16 -40.32
CA ASP A 77 11.94 27.54 -40.65
C ASP A 77 11.89 26.73 -41.96
N ARG A 78 10.70 26.22 -42.31
CA ARG A 78 10.44 25.49 -43.56
C ARG A 78 9.86 26.37 -44.67
N GLY A 79 9.77 27.68 -44.44
CA GLY A 79 9.22 28.65 -45.39
C GLY A 79 7.70 28.55 -45.59
N ILE A 80 6.97 27.96 -44.64
CA ILE A 80 5.51 27.79 -44.70
C ILE A 80 4.86 28.88 -43.83
N THR A 81 4.01 29.71 -44.42
CA THR A 81 3.39 30.86 -43.72
C THR A 81 1.87 30.92 -43.83
N ASP A 82 1.25 30.05 -44.64
CA ASP A 82 -0.19 30.02 -44.94
C ASP A 82 -0.93 28.81 -44.32
N ARG A 83 -0.27 28.07 -43.41
CA ARG A 83 -0.78 26.81 -42.83
C ARG A 83 -0.97 26.82 -41.31
N TYR A 84 -0.92 27.98 -40.68
CA TYR A 84 -1.12 28.13 -39.24
C TYR A 84 -2.45 27.53 -38.76
N ASP A 85 -3.56 27.85 -39.44
CA ASP A 85 -4.88 27.32 -39.09
C ASP A 85 -4.95 25.79 -39.24
N ALA A 86 -4.33 25.24 -40.28
CA ALA A 86 -4.26 23.79 -40.49
C ALA A 86 -3.41 23.10 -39.41
N CYS A 87 -2.32 23.74 -38.97
CA CYS A 87 -1.50 23.24 -37.86
C CYS A 87 -2.27 23.24 -36.54
N ARG A 88 -3.02 24.32 -36.25
CA ARG A 88 -3.87 24.40 -35.06
C ARG A 88 -4.97 23.33 -35.09
N TYR A 89 -5.67 23.20 -36.21
CA TYR A 89 -6.71 22.18 -36.37
C TYR A 89 -6.16 20.77 -36.17
N GLY A 90 -5.01 20.46 -36.77
CA GLY A 90 -4.37 19.15 -36.59
C GLY A 90 -3.94 18.87 -35.15
N TRP A 91 -3.59 19.90 -34.37
CA TRP A 91 -3.33 19.75 -32.94
C TRP A 91 -4.60 19.45 -32.16
N ASP A 92 -5.67 20.22 -32.38
CA ASP A 92 -6.94 20.05 -31.67
C ASP A 92 -7.50 18.63 -31.90
N GLU A 93 -7.50 18.16 -33.16
CA GLU A 93 -7.91 16.78 -33.51
C GLU A 93 -7.01 15.71 -32.86
N ALA A 94 -5.70 15.97 -32.78
CA ALA A 94 -4.76 15.04 -32.16
C ALA A 94 -5.00 14.94 -30.65
N MET A 95 -5.23 16.06 -29.96
CA MET A 95 -5.47 16.06 -28.51
C MET A 95 -6.84 15.46 -28.17
N GLU A 96 -7.89 15.79 -28.93
CA GLU A 96 -9.22 15.17 -28.76
C GLU A 96 -9.12 13.64 -28.85
N ARG A 97 -8.36 13.13 -29.82
CA ARG A 97 -8.14 11.70 -29.96
C ARG A 97 -7.32 11.11 -28.80
N VAL A 98 -6.26 11.78 -28.38
CA VAL A 98 -5.39 11.30 -27.29
C VAL A 98 -6.18 11.18 -25.99
N TYR A 99 -6.92 12.22 -25.60
CA TYR A 99 -7.65 12.25 -24.35
C TYR A 99 -9.05 11.58 -24.41
N GLY A 100 -9.58 11.36 -25.62
CA GLY A 100 -10.85 10.65 -25.83
C GLY A 100 -10.72 9.15 -26.10
N GLU A 101 -9.60 8.69 -26.67
CA GLU A 101 -9.40 7.28 -27.08
C GLU A 101 -8.17 6.61 -26.46
N VAL A 102 -7.08 7.33 -26.26
CA VAL A 102 -5.77 6.73 -25.92
C VAL A 102 -5.51 6.73 -24.42
N ILE A 103 -5.79 7.85 -23.76
CA ILE A 103 -5.64 8.02 -22.31
C ILE A 103 -7.02 7.76 -21.69
N PRO A 104 -7.16 6.72 -20.83
CA PRO A 104 -8.41 6.46 -20.15
C PRO A 104 -8.73 7.56 -19.14
N CYS A 105 -10.01 7.78 -18.87
CA CYS A 105 -10.41 8.65 -17.76
C CYS A 105 -10.02 8.00 -16.42
N ALA A 106 -9.63 8.81 -15.42
CA ALA A 106 -9.28 8.31 -14.09
C ALA A 106 -10.39 7.42 -13.49
N ASP A 107 -11.65 7.77 -13.72
CA ASP A 107 -12.83 7.07 -13.24
C ASP A 107 -13.04 5.68 -13.89
N GLU A 108 -12.40 5.42 -15.03
CA GLU A 108 -12.47 4.12 -15.73
C GLU A 108 -11.40 3.13 -15.24
N LEU A 109 -10.45 3.59 -14.43
CA LEU A 109 -9.39 2.74 -13.89
C LEU A 109 -9.90 1.93 -12.69
N ASP A 110 -9.91 0.60 -12.84
CA ASP A 110 -10.30 -0.33 -11.79
C ASP A 110 -9.10 -0.72 -10.90
N PHE A 111 -9.19 -0.38 -9.61
CA PHE A 111 -8.23 -0.78 -8.59
C PHE A 111 -8.78 -1.84 -7.62
N SER A 112 -9.93 -2.46 -7.94
CA SER A 112 -10.57 -3.48 -7.12
C SER A 112 -9.65 -4.67 -6.79
N ALA A 113 -8.74 -5.03 -7.70
CA ALA A 113 -7.74 -6.07 -7.46
C ALA A 113 -6.80 -5.70 -6.30
N THR A 114 -6.35 -4.45 -6.23
CA THR A 114 -5.51 -3.95 -5.14
C THR A 114 -6.28 -3.95 -3.83
N ASP A 115 -7.53 -3.49 -3.84
CA ASP A 115 -8.39 -3.49 -2.65
C ASP A 115 -8.61 -4.92 -2.12
N ARG A 116 -8.86 -5.89 -3.02
CA ARG A 116 -8.98 -7.31 -2.68
C ARG A 116 -7.70 -7.87 -2.05
N ILE A 117 -6.54 -7.56 -2.62
CA ILE A 117 -5.24 -7.99 -2.09
C ILE A 117 -5.02 -7.41 -0.69
N VAL A 118 -5.27 -6.11 -0.49
CA VAL A 118 -5.14 -5.45 0.81
C VAL A 118 -6.08 -6.08 1.84
N ALA A 119 -7.33 -6.35 1.47
CA ALA A 119 -8.28 -7.06 2.34
C ALA A 119 -7.79 -8.48 2.69
N GLY A 120 -7.23 -9.20 1.72
CA GLY A 120 -6.65 -10.53 1.93
C GLY A 120 -5.45 -10.54 2.87
N ILE A 121 -4.54 -9.56 2.75
CA ILE A 121 -3.40 -9.38 3.66
C ILE A 121 -3.89 -9.07 5.08
N LYS A 122 -4.86 -8.15 5.22
CA LYS A 122 -5.47 -7.84 6.52
C LYS A 122 -6.11 -9.08 7.15
N ALA A 123 -6.83 -9.88 6.37
CA ALA A 123 -7.42 -11.14 6.85
C ALA A 123 -6.35 -12.12 7.34
N ASN A 124 -5.28 -12.33 6.56
CA ASN A 124 -4.16 -13.19 6.94
C ASN A 124 -3.50 -12.74 8.26
N GLY A 125 -3.32 -11.43 8.47
CA GLY A 125 -2.79 -10.89 9.71
C GLY A 125 -3.67 -11.22 10.93
N VAL A 126 -4.99 -11.03 10.80
CA VAL A 126 -5.94 -11.37 11.87
C VAL A 126 -5.98 -12.88 12.14
N GLU A 127 -5.98 -13.71 11.09
CA GLU A 127 -5.91 -15.18 11.19
C GLU A 127 -4.62 -15.65 11.89
N MET A 128 -3.49 -14.98 11.63
CA MET A 128 -2.21 -15.28 12.28
C MET A 128 -2.25 -14.95 13.78
N VAL A 129 -2.84 -13.82 14.18
CA VAL A 129 -3.06 -13.50 15.61
C VAL A 129 -3.94 -14.58 16.25
N ILE A 130 -5.04 -14.96 15.59
CA ILE A 130 -5.95 -15.99 16.11
C ILE A 130 -5.19 -17.30 16.34
N LYS A 131 -4.38 -17.72 15.37
CA LYS A 131 -3.62 -18.97 15.43
C LYS A 131 -2.54 -18.92 16.51
N GLU A 132 -1.66 -17.94 16.47
CA GLU A 132 -0.46 -17.92 17.32
C GLU A 132 -0.82 -17.56 18.77
N PHE A 133 -1.66 -16.54 18.99
CA PHE A 133 -1.97 -16.08 20.33
C PHE A 133 -2.90 -17.04 21.08
N PHE A 134 -4.00 -17.48 20.47
CA PHE A 134 -4.98 -18.28 21.21
C PHE A 134 -4.54 -19.74 21.35
N SER A 135 -3.81 -20.30 20.38
CA SER A 135 -3.26 -21.66 20.50
C SER A 135 -2.12 -21.71 21.53
N ALA A 136 -1.24 -20.70 21.57
CA ALA A 136 -0.15 -20.66 22.55
C ALA A 136 -0.63 -20.48 24.00
N ASN A 137 -1.81 -19.88 24.18
CA ASN A 137 -2.35 -19.57 25.50
C ASN A 137 -3.44 -20.55 25.97
N ASN A 138 -3.78 -21.57 25.16
CA ASN A 138 -4.87 -22.50 25.42
C ASN A 138 -6.22 -21.81 25.70
N ILE A 139 -6.45 -20.66 25.05
CA ILE A 139 -7.67 -19.85 25.21
C ILE A 139 -8.62 -20.23 24.08
N GLU A 140 -9.49 -21.20 24.32
CA GLU A 140 -10.38 -21.72 23.27
C GLU A 140 -11.56 -20.80 22.99
N ALA A 141 -12.13 -20.16 24.02
CA ALA A 141 -13.31 -19.31 23.93
C ALA A 141 -13.10 -17.98 24.64
N SER A 142 -12.99 -16.90 23.87
CA SER A 142 -13.06 -15.52 24.38
C SER A 142 -13.90 -14.68 23.43
N SER A 143 -14.62 -13.67 23.93
CA SER A 143 -15.36 -12.71 23.10
C SER A 143 -14.45 -12.12 22.02
N VAL A 144 -13.22 -11.77 22.40
CA VAL A 144 -12.20 -11.21 21.51
C VAL A 144 -11.85 -12.14 20.36
N LYS A 145 -11.68 -13.45 20.61
CA LYS A 145 -11.39 -14.42 19.55
C LYS A 145 -12.53 -14.49 18.52
N ASN A 146 -13.77 -14.48 19.00
CA ASN A 146 -14.95 -14.55 18.13
C ASN A 146 -15.09 -13.27 17.28
N GLU A 147 -14.83 -12.11 17.86
CA GLU A 147 -14.83 -10.83 17.14
C GLU A 147 -13.73 -10.78 16.06
N LEU A 148 -12.51 -11.22 16.39
CA LEU A 148 -11.41 -11.31 15.43
C LEU A 148 -11.74 -12.28 14.28
N GLN A 149 -12.37 -13.43 14.59
CA GLN A 149 -12.81 -14.38 13.56
C GLN A 149 -13.88 -13.76 12.64
N ALA A 150 -14.85 -13.04 13.21
CA ALA A 150 -15.87 -12.34 12.43
C ALA A 150 -15.24 -11.27 11.53
N PHE A 151 -14.28 -10.49 12.05
CA PHE A 151 -13.58 -9.46 11.30
C PHE A 151 -12.71 -10.06 10.18
N ALA A 152 -11.96 -11.12 10.45
CA ALA A 152 -11.19 -11.84 9.42
C ALA A 152 -12.10 -12.35 8.29
N LYS A 153 -13.27 -12.89 8.63
CA LYS A 153 -14.26 -13.36 7.66
C LYS A 153 -14.79 -12.22 6.78
N GLN A 154 -15.13 -11.07 7.36
CA GLN A 154 -15.57 -9.90 6.61
C GLN A 154 -14.50 -9.44 5.62
N LEU A 155 -13.25 -9.34 6.06
CA LEU A 155 -12.12 -9.00 5.19
C LEU A 155 -11.92 -10.03 4.07
N ARG A 156 -12.15 -11.33 4.35
CA ARG A 156 -12.04 -12.40 3.35
C ARG A 156 -13.13 -12.36 2.29
N GLU A 157 -14.34 -11.90 2.63
CA GLU A 157 -15.39 -11.66 1.64
C GLU A 157 -15.03 -10.50 0.71
N VAL A 158 -14.45 -9.42 1.25
CA VAL A 158 -13.94 -8.30 0.44
C VAL A 158 -12.75 -8.73 -0.42
N ALA A 159 -11.98 -9.76 -0.02
CA ALA A 159 -10.80 -10.23 -0.74
C ALA A 159 -11.09 -11.16 -1.93
N LYS A 160 -12.33 -11.63 -2.11
CA LYS A 160 -12.74 -12.52 -3.22
C LYS A 160 -12.92 -11.73 -4.50
#